data_AF-A0A816UN06-F1
#
_entry.id   AF-A0A816UN06-F1
#
_cell.length_a   1.000
_cell.length_b   1.000
_cell.length_c   1.000
_cell.angle_alpha   90.00
_cell.angle_beta   90.00
_cell.angle_gamma   90.00
#
_symmetry.space_group_name_H-M   'P 1'
#
loop_
_entity.id
_entity.type
_entity.pdbx_description
1 polymer ?
#
loop_
_entity_poly.entity_id
_entity_poly.type
_entity_poly.pdbx_seq_one_letter_code
_entity_poly.pdbx_strand_id
1 'polypeptide(L)' 'MDGLLSCIGRSRKLEKSGSSFLCSRCVNPNVTGVIRYLVELSVDDGNDSTTFVVFECLSLLRKMQLL' A
#
# COMPACT_ATOMS: atom_id res chain seq x y z
N MET A 1 1.47 -3.49 12.53
CA MET A 1 1.04 -3.61 11.12
C MET A 1 0.60 -2.23 10.70
N ASP A 2 1.47 -1.52 10.01
CA ASP A 2 1.24 -0.13 9.65
C ASP A 2 0.59 -0.09 8.27
N GLY A 3 -0.73 0.07 8.22
CA GLY A 3 -1.49 0.19 6.98
C GLY A 3 -1.35 1.59 6.40
N LEU A 4 -1.14 1.69 5.08
CA LEU A 4 -1.12 2.97 4.39
C LEU A 4 -2.52 3.31 3.90
N LEU A 5 -3.10 4.41 4.39
CA LEU A 5 -4.35 4.92 3.82
C LEU A 5 -4.07 5.61 2.47
N SER A 6 -4.68 5.08 1.40
CA SER A 6 -4.44 5.50 0.03
C SER A 6 -5.74 5.86 -0.70
N CYS A 7 -5.70 6.88 -1.55
CA CYS A 7 -6.81 7.27 -2.43
C CYS A 7 -7.04 6.20 -3.50
N ILE A 8 -8.29 5.68 -3.62
CA ILE A 8 -8.64 4.66 -4.62
C ILE A 8 -8.31 5.13 -6.05
N GLY A 9 -8.69 6.36 -6.41
CA GLY A 9 -8.59 6.85 -7.78
C GLY A 9 -7.17 7.21 -8.25
N ARG A 10 -6.20 7.38 -7.32
CA ARG A 10 -4.85 7.87 -7.63
C ARG A 10 -3.72 7.00 -7.05
N SER A 11 -4.05 5.97 -6.26
CA SER A 11 -3.06 5.11 -5.58
C SER A 11 -2.01 5.90 -4.78
N ARG A 12 -2.41 7.03 -4.17
CA ARG A 12 -1.54 7.92 -3.40
C ARG A 12 -1.94 7.94 -1.93
N LYS A 13 -0.93 8.06 -1.06
CA LYS A 13 -1.11 8.31 0.37
C LYS A 13 -2.06 9.50 0.59
N LEU A 14 -3.04 9.29 1.45
CA LEU A 14 -3.91 10.35 1.94
C LEU A 14 -3.24 11.08 3.12
N GLU A 15 -3.34 12.40 3.13
CA GLU A 15 -2.79 13.26 4.17
C GLU A 15 -3.87 13.58 5.20
N LYS A 16 -3.55 13.46 6.48
CA LYS A 16 -4.49 13.79 7.56
C LYS A 16 -4.58 15.32 7.70
N SER A 17 -5.80 15.85 7.69
CA SER A 17 -6.10 17.25 7.92
C SER A 17 -7.29 17.38 8.89
N GLY A 18 -7.00 17.76 10.14
CA GLY A 18 -8.00 17.76 11.22
C GLY A 18 -8.61 16.37 11.44
N SER A 19 -9.93 16.28 11.33
CA SER A 19 -10.72 15.04 11.41
C SER A 19 -10.94 14.35 10.05
N SER A 20 -10.32 14.86 8.98
CA SER A 20 -10.52 14.40 7.61
C SER A 20 -9.21 13.95 6.96
N PHE A 21 -9.32 13.29 5.80
CA PHE A 21 -8.20 12.91 4.95
C PHE A 21 -8.32 13.58 3.59
N LEU A 22 -7.20 14.07 3.06
CA LEU A 22 -7.14 14.80 1.80
C LEU A 22 -6.21 14.09 0.80
N CYS A 23 -6.55 14.18 -0.47
CA CYS A 23 -5.68 13.78 -1.56
C CYS A 23 -5.22 15.02 -2.33
N SER A 24 -3.92 15.33 -2.32
CA SER A 24 -3.34 16.51 -2.98
C SER A 24 -3.54 16.57 -4.51
N ARG A 25 -4.01 15.49 -5.13
CA ARG A 25 -4.26 15.39 -6.58
C ARG A 25 -5.75 15.32 -6.95
N CYS A 26 -6.64 15.11 -5.99
CA CYS A 26 -8.08 15.10 -6.26
C CYS A 26 -8.61 16.51 -6.07
N VAL A 27 -9.37 17.01 -7.06
CA VAL A 27 -10.09 18.28 -6.95
C VAL A 27 -11.30 18.13 -6.01
N ASN A 28 -11.88 16.93 -5.96
CA ASN A 28 -12.99 16.63 -5.07
C ASN A 28 -12.50 16.31 -3.64
N PRO A 29 -13.01 17.01 -2.61
CA PRO A 29 -12.66 16.74 -1.21
C PRO A 29 -13.22 15.41 -0.66
N ASN A 30 -14.28 14.87 -1.27
CA ASN A 30 -14.88 13.60 -0.87
C ASN A 30 -14.12 12.43 -1.53
N VAL A 31 -13.00 12.05 -0.94
CA VAL A 31 -12.14 10.97 -1.44
C VAL A 31 -12.36 9.70 -0.61
N THR A 32 -12.70 8.59 -1.27
CA THR A 32 -12.71 7.28 -0.61
C THR A 32 -11.28 6.79 -0.45
N GLY A 33 -10.87 6.58 0.79
CA GLY A 33 -9.62 5.92 1.14
C GLY A 33 -9.76 4.41 1.22
N VAL A 34 -8.71 3.69 0.83
CA VAL A 34 -8.53 2.27 1.11
C VAL A 34 -7.27 2.08 1.94
N ILE A 35 -7.33 1.18 2.90
CA ILE A 35 -6.15 0.70 3.60
C ILE A 35 -5.43 -0.24 2.63
N ARG A 36 -4.16 0.05 2.36
CA ARG A 36 -3.28 -0.83 1.59
C ARG A 36 -2.20 -1.37 2.49
N TYR A 37 -1.90 -2.64 2.30
CA TYR A 37 -0.85 -3.29 3.05
C TYR A 37 0.49 -3.16 2.36
N LEU A 38 1.51 -2.91 3.18
CA LEU A 38 2.91 -3.08 2.83
C LEU A 38 3.35 -4.41 3.41
N VAL A 39 3.71 -5.35 2.55
CA VAL A 39 4.26 -6.64 2.99
C VAL A 39 5.76 -6.58 2.82
N GLU A 40 6.48 -6.69 3.93
CA GLU A 40 7.93 -6.88 3.92
C GLU A 40 8.23 -8.38 3.91
N LEU A 41 8.95 -8.83 2.89
CA LEU A 41 9.36 -10.21 2.67
C LEU A 41 10.86 -10.29 2.77
N SER A 42 11.35 -10.81 3.88
CA SER A 42 12.75 -11.20 4.02
C SER A 42 12.98 -12.52 3.28
N VAL A 43 13.95 -12.54 2.38
CA VAL A 43 14.38 -13.71 1.62
C VAL A 43 15.85 -13.96 1.94
N ASP A 44 16.17 -15.19 2.28
CA ASP A 44 17.50 -15.65 2.63
C ASP A 44 17.75 -16.94 1.83
N ASP A 45 18.85 -16.99 1.09
CA ASP A 45 19.24 -18.16 0.28
C ASP A 45 20.36 -19.00 0.91
N GLY A 46 20.76 -18.67 2.14
CA GLY A 46 21.85 -19.30 2.87
C GLY A 46 23.23 -18.72 2.58
N ASN A 47 23.38 -17.86 1.57
CA ASN A 47 24.61 -17.10 1.30
C ASN A 47 24.42 -15.61 1.58
N ASP A 48 23.30 -15.05 1.12
CA ASP A 48 22.93 -13.66 1.31
C ASP A 48 21.46 -13.52 1.73
N SER A 49 21.12 -12.36 2.28
CA SER A 49 19.75 -12.01 2.60
C SER A 49 19.35 -10.67 1.98
N THR A 50 18.08 -10.55 1.63
CA THR A 50 17.50 -9.31 1.09
C THR A 50 16.05 -9.16 1.55
N THR A 51 15.56 -7.92 1.54
CA THR A 51 14.18 -7.61 1.93
C THR A 51 13.44 -7.00 0.74
N PHE A 52 12.36 -7.66 0.33
CA PHE A 52 11.42 -7.13 -0.66
C PHE A 52 10.28 -6.41 0.04
N VAL A 53 9.94 -5.22 -0.47
CA VAL A 53 8.78 -4.46 -0.02
C VAL A 53 7.71 -4.56 -1.10
N VAL A 54 6.67 -5.34 -0.85
CA VAL A 54 5.57 -5.59 -1.78
C VAL A 54 4.40 -4.68 -1.44
N PHE A 55 4.04 -3.83 -2.39
CA PHE A 55 2.82 -3.02 -2.32
C PHE A 55 1.65 -3.82 -2.86
N GLU A 56 0.54 -3.83 -2.14
CA GLU A 56 -0.71 -4.42 -2.60
C GLU A 56 -1.15 -3.77 -3.94
N CYS A 57 -0.96 -4.51 -5.03
CA CYS A 57 -1.81 -4.43 -6.21
C CYS A 57 -2.89 -5.49 -6.02
N LEU A 58 -4.17 -5.10 -6.00
CA LEU A 58 -5.33 -6.00 -5.84
C LEU A 58 -5.30 -7.23 -6.79
N SER A 59 -4.50 -7.19 -7.85
CA SER A 59 -4.28 -8.26 -8.83
C SER A 59 -3.11 -9.22 -8.54
N LEU A 60 -2.22 -8.94 -7.58
CA LEU A 60 -1.03 -9.77 -7.30
C LEU A 60 -1.21 -10.75 -6.12
N LEU A 61 -2.21 -10.55 -5.26
CA LEU A 61 -2.49 -11.48 -4.14
C LEU A 61 -2.82 -12.91 -4.62
N ARG A 62 -3.26 -13.08 -5.88
CA ARG A 62 -3.48 -14.41 -6.48
C ARG A 62 -2.21 -15.11 -6.97
N LYS A 63 -1.11 -14.37 -7.19
CA LYS A 63 0.14 -14.92 -7.75
C LYS A 63 1.18 -15.30 -6.71
N MET A 64 0.93 -15.04 -5.42
CA MET A 64 1.74 -15.51 -4.30
C MET A 64 1.30 -16.89 -3.76
N GLN A 65 0.63 -17.72 -4.56
CA GLN A 65 0.67 -19.16 -4.29
C GLN A 65 2.08 -19.64 -4.61
N LEU A 66 2.85 -19.91 -3.56
CA LEU A 66 4.19 -20.50 -3.66
C LEU A 66 4.14 -21.72 -4.60
N LEU A 67 4.99 -21.70 -5.62
CA LEU A 67 5.49 -22.89 -6.30
C LEU A 67 6.42 -23.65 -5.36
#